data_AF-A0A2V6U1N5-F1
#
_entry.id   AF-A0A2V6U1N5-F1
#
_cell.length_a   1.000
_cell.length_b   1.000
_cell.length_c   1.000
_cell.angle_alpha   90.00
_cell.angle_beta   90.00
_cell.angle_gamma   90.00
#
_symmetry.space_group_name_H-M   'P 1'
#
loop_
_entity.id
_entity.type
_entity.pdbx_description
1 polymer ?
#
loop_
_entity_poly.entity_id
_entity_poly.type
_entity_poly.pdbx_seq_one_letter_code
_entity_poly.pdbx_strand_id
1 'polypeptide(L)' 'MAVEIGSVYWALDGGIHHASCGQRMVLRARHPDELVFACVACSESVAVPVSVLSRIPVAT' A
#
# COMPACT_ATOMS: atom_id res chain seq x y z
N MET A 1 3.94 13.48 -9.61
CA MET A 1 3.32 13.20 -8.31
C MET A 1 4.20 12.19 -7.60
N ALA A 2 4.71 12.51 -6.42
CA ALA A 2 5.59 11.62 -5.67
C ALA A 2 4.72 10.71 -4.81
N VAL A 3 4.90 9.39 -4.93
CA VAL A 3 4.28 8.42 -4.03
C VAL A 3 5.07 8.44 -2.74
N GLU A 4 4.43 8.93 -1.67
CA GLU A 4 4.98 8.82 -0.33
C GLU A 4 4.91 7.35 0.08
N ILE A 5 6.04 6.65 -0.05
CA ILE A 5 6.20 5.24 0.36
C ILE A 5 5.75 5.03 1.82
N GLY A 6 5.74 6.08 2.65
CA GLY A 6 5.27 6.05 4.03
C GLY A 6 3.75 5.90 4.23
N SER A 7 2.95 5.87 3.17
CA SER A 7 1.49 5.66 3.28
C SER A 7 1.10 4.19 3.45
N VAL A 8 2.01 3.25 3.17
CA VAL A 8 1.75 1.80 3.27
C VAL A 8 2.92 1.05 3.90
N TYR A 9 2.63 -0.12 4.45
CA TYR A 9 3.64 -1.06 4.95
C TYR A 9 3.20 -2.51 4.72
N TRP A 10 4.18 -3.42 4.65
CA TRP A 10 3.96 -4.87 4.69
C TRP A 10 3.71 -5.32 6.12
N ALA A 11 2.53 -5.85 6.39
CA ALA A 11 2.23 -6.45 7.68
C ALA A 11 2.75 -7.89 7.76
N LEU A 12 2.88 -8.41 8.99
CA LEU A 12 3.35 -9.76 9.27
C LEU A 12 2.39 -10.85 8.77
N ASP A 13 1.16 -10.49 8.41
CA ASP A 13 0.19 -11.38 7.78
C ASP A 13 0.42 -11.54 6.26
N GLY A 14 1.47 -10.92 5.71
CA GLY A 14 1.81 -10.92 4.29
C GLY A 14 0.96 -9.97 3.44
N GLY A 15 0.09 -9.15 4.05
CA GLY A 15 -0.72 -8.14 3.38
C GLY A 15 -0.07 -6.75 3.39
N ILE A 16 -0.51 -5.89 2.48
CA ILE A 16 -0.24 -4.44 2.55
C ILE A 16 -1.27 -3.79 3.45
N HIS A 17 -0.81 -2.98 4.39
CA HIS A 17 -1.63 -2.23 5.33
C HIS A 17 -1.44 -0.73 5.14
N HIS A 18 -2.50 0.02 5.48
CA HIS A 18 -2.50 1.46 5.44
C HIS A 18 -1.78 2.01 6.68
N ALA A 19 -0.76 2.85 6.50
CA ALA A 19 0.06 3.34 7.61
C ALA A 19 -0.74 4.17 8.62
N SER A 20 -1.71 4.96 8.16
CA SER A 20 -2.55 5.81 9.04
C SER A 20 -3.58 5.01 9.83
N CYS A 21 -4.21 4.01 9.21
CA CYS A 21 -5.28 3.24 9.86
C CYS A 21 -4.79 1.95 10.55
N GLY A 22 -3.62 1.45 10.18
CA GLY A 22 -3.14 0.11 10.55
C GLY A 22 -3.97 -1.04 9.95
N GLN A 23 -4.94 -0.72 9.09
CA GLN A 23 -5.90 -1.68 8.52
C GLN A 23 -5.41 -2.20 7.18
N ARG A 24 -5.87 -3.39 6.82
CA ARG A 24 -5.51 -4.04 5.57
C ARG A 24 -5.98 -3.22 4.37
N MET A 25 -5.17 -3.21 3.32
CA MET A 25 -5.55 -2.68 2.02
C MET A 25 -5.79 -3.80 1.02
N VAL A 26 -6.72 -3.55 0.10
CA VAL A 26 -7.10 -4.48 -0.97
C VAL A 26 -6.69 -3.95 -2.32
N LEU A 27 -6.11 -4.79 -3.17
CA LEU A 27 -5.77 -4.43 -4.54
C LEU A 27 -7.06 -4.16 -5.32
N ARG A 28 -7.24 -2.92 -5.80
CA ARG A 28 -8.38 -2.48 -6.61
C ARG A 28 -8.08 -2.52 -8.10
N ALA A 29 -6.89 -2.11 -8.49
CA ALA A 29 -6.47 -2.08 -9.88
C ALA A 29 -4.98 -2.40 -10.00
N ARG A 30 -4.62 -3.00 -11.13
CA ARG A 30 -3.23 -3.29 -11.50
C ARG A 30 -2.95 -2.70 -12.87
N HIS A 31 -2.01 -1.78 -12.91
CA HIS A 31 -1.42 -1.22 -14.12
C HIS A 31 -0.03 -1.83 -14.34
N PRO A 32 0.60 -1.62 -15.51
CA PRO A 32 1.94 -2.14 -15.78
C PRO A 32 2.99 -1.65 -14.77
N ASP A 33 2.92 -0.38 -14.39
CA ASP A 33 3.93 0.27 -13.55
C ASP A 33 3.44 0.58 -12.13
N GLU A 34 2.17 0.32 -11.82
CA GLU A 34 1.53 0.75 -10.57
C GLU A 34 0.43 -0.20 -10.10
N LEU A 35 0.31 -0.34 -8.77
CA LEU A 35 -0.73 -1.08 -8.09
C LEU A 35 -1.57 -0.12 -7.24
N VAL A 36 -2.90 -0.16 -7.40
CA VAL A 36 -3.81 0.70 -6.63
C VAL A 36 -4.45 -0.11 -5.51
N PHE A 37 -4.20 0.29 -4.27
CA PHE A 37 -4.75 -0.32 -3.08
C PHE A 37 -5.79 0.60 -2.44
N ALA A 38 -6.89 0.04 -1.93
CA ALA A 38 -7.86 0.78 -1.14
C ALA A 38 -7.90 0.26 0.30
N CYS A 39 -7.96 1.15 1.28
CA CYS A 39 -8.11 0.78 2.67
C CYS A 39 -9.51 0.18 2.91
N VAL A 40 -9.61 -0.87 3.74
CA VAL A 40 -10.91 -1.46 4.10
C VAL A 40 -11.70 -0.64 5.13
N ALA A 41 -11.03 0.29 5.82
CA ALA A 41 -11.61 1.04 6.94
C ALA A 41 -11.85 2.52 6.65
N CYS A 42 -11.11 3.11 5.71
CA CYS A 42 -11.30 4.50 5.28
C CYS A 42 -11.50 4.58 3.76
N SER A 43 -11.84 5.76 3.25
CA SER A 43 -12.07 5.99 1.82
C SER A 43 -10.78 6.24 1.01
N GLU A 44 -9.61 6.10 1.63
CA GLU A 44 -8.33 6.38 0.96
C GLU A 44 -7.89 5.25 0.04
N SER A 45 -7.28 5.63 -1.07
CA SER A 45 -6.62 4.73 -2.00
C SER A 45 -5.18 5.20 -2.23
N VAL A 46 -4.25 4.26 -2.20
CA VAL A 46 -2.83 4.51 -2.42
C VAL A 46 -2.41 3.81 -3.69
N ALA A 47 -1.78 4.56 -4.58
CA ALA A 47 -1.19 4.05 -5.79
C ALA A 47 0.32 3.83 -5.54
N VAL A 48 0.79 2.62 -5.80
CA VAL A 48 2.12 2.12 -5.42
C VAL A 48 2.87 1.69 -6.68
N PRO A 49 3.97 2.39 -7.06
CA PRO A 49 4.77 2.02 -8.20
C PRO A 49 5.41 0.65 -7.99
N VAL A 50 5.40 -0.19 -9.03
CA VAL A 50 6.00 -1.53 -8.98
C VAL A 50 7.48 -1.46 -8.63
N SER A 51 8.17 -0.40 -9.07
CA SER A 51 9.59 -0.14 -8.80
C SER A 51 9.94 0.09 -7.33
N VAL A 52 8.96 0.39 -6.47
CA VAL A 52 9.18 0.67 -5.04
C VAL A 52 8.66 -0.43 -4.12
N LEU A 53 8.05 -1.50 -4.63
CA LEU A 53 7.45 -2.58 -3.82
C LEU A 53 8.45 -3.22 -2.83
N SER A 54 9.70 -3.38 -3.25
CA SER A 54 10.79 -3.93 -2.41
C SER A 54 11.29 -2.96 -1.34
N ARG A 55 10.87 -1.69 -1.39
CA ARG A 55 11.24 -0.63 -0.44
C ARG A 55 10.12 -0.26 0.51
N ILE A 56 8.95 -0.88 0.39
CA ILE A 56 7.85 -0.70 1.33
C ILE A 56 8.30 -1.21 2.70
N PRO A 57 8.16 -0.40 3.78
CA PRO A 57 8.52 -0.82 5.13
C PRO A 57 7.81 -2.11 5.53
N VAL A 58 8.47 -2.96 6.30
CA VAL A 58 7.85 -4.14 6.91
C VAL A 58 7.59 -3.83 8.37
N ALA A 59 6.41 -4.20 8.88
CA ALA A 59 6.10 -4.09 10.31
C ALA A 59 7.11 -4.89 11.14
N THR A 60 7.61 -4.28 12.22
CA THR A 60 8.52 -4.88 13.19
C THR A 60 7.77 -5.48 14.36
#